data_AF-A0A5C9AB29-F1
#
_entry.id   AF-A0A5C9AB29-F1
#
_cell.length_a   1.000
_cell.length_b   1.000
_cell.length_c   1.000
_cell.angle_alpha   90.00
_cell.angle_beta   90.00
_cell.angle_gamma   90.00
#
_symmetry.space_group_name_H-M   'P 1'
#
loop_
_entity.id
_entity.type
_entity.pdbx_description
1 polymer ?
#
loop_
_entity_poly.entity_id
_entity_poly.type
_entity_poly.pdbx_seq_one_letter_code
_entity_poly.pdbx_strand_id
1 'polypeptide(L)'
;LVGAPPGYVGYDEGGQLTEKVRRKPYSVLLLDEIEKAHPDVYNILLQVFDDGRLTDGKGRVVDFTNTIIIATSNLGSDIIQRRLKARGAADEEYEKTKAEVMDVLRGHFRPEFLNRIDEIIVFHALGKEEIRHIVGLQLDRVARSAASQGVTLTFDQTLIDHFAEEGYKPEFGARELKRLIRSELETALAREMLGGGIGKGDHASARWDDKAERVVFERKEPLQTPAEPEQPDAAKATE
;
A
#
# COMPACT_ATOMS: atom_id res chain seq x y z
N LEU A 1 -17.84 -6.08 -15.86
CA LEU A 1 -17.69 -7.15 -14.84
C LEU A 1 -18.01 -8.53 -15.41
N VAL A 2 -19.23 -8.75 -15.89
CA VAL A 2 -19.74 -10.05 -16.37
C VAL A 2 -19.64 -10.29 -17.89
N GLY A 3 -19.27 -9.27 -18.67
CA GLY A 3 -19.16 -9.34 -20.12
C GLY A 3 -20.41 -8.82 -20.82
N ALA A 4 -20.34 -8.61 -22.14
CA ALA A 4 -21.50 -8.18 -22.92
C ALA A 4 -22.46 -9.36 -23.17
N PRO A 5 -23.77 -9.11 -23.32
CA PRO A 5 -24.73 -10.13 -23.71
C PRO A 5 -24.54 -10.57 -25.19
N PRO A 6 -25.11 -11.71 -25.60
CA PRO A 6 -25.03 -12.18 -26.99
C PRO A 6 -25.52 -11.12 -27.99
N GLY A 7 -24.73 -10.89 -29.05
CA GLY A 7 -25.06 -9.93 -30.11
C GLY A 7 -24.49 -8.52 -29.93
N TYR A 8 -23.74 -8.26 -28.85
CA TYR A 8 -23.06 -6.98 -28.62
C TYR A 8 -21.54 -7.09 -28.82
N VAL A 9 -20.90 -5.95 -29.16
CA VAL A 9 -19.44 -5.85 -29.25
C VAL A 9 -18.81 -6.19 -27.89
N GLY A 10 -17.75 -7.01 -27.89
CA GLY A 10 -17.12 -7.49 -26.66
C GLY A 10 -17.78 -8.72 -26.04
N TYR A 11 -18.78 -9.32 -26.70
CA TYR A 11 -19.36 -10.59 -26.29
C TYR A 11 -18.30 -11.68 -26.17
N ASP A 12 -17.40 -11.80 -27.15
CA ASP A 12 -16.44 -12.90 -27.19
C ASP A 12 -15.35 -12.83 -26.11
N GLU A 13 -15.06 -11.64 -25.59
CA GLU A 13 -13.99 -11.41 -24.59
C GLU A 13 -14.36 -11.88 -23.17
N GLY A 14 -15.64 -12.18 -22.91
CA GLY A 14 -16.12 -12.58 -21.59
C GLY A 14 -16.07 -11.42 -20.57
N GLY A 15 -16.42 -11.69 -19.32
CA GLY A 15 -16.35 -10.69 -18.27
C GLY A 15 -14.94 -10.50 -17.73
N GLN A 16 -14.50 -9.24 -17.60
CA GLN A 16 -13.19 -8.92 -17.01
C GLN A 16 -12.98 -9.51 -15.61
N LEU A 17 -14.05 -9.63 -14.82
CA LEU A 17 -13.99 -10.23 -13.49
C LEU A 17 -14.15 -11.75 -13.57
N THR A 18 -15.23 -12.20 -14.23
CA THR A 18 -15.60 -13.62 -14.31
C THR A 18 -14.49 -14.47 -14.95
N GLU A 19 -13.84 -13.99 -16.02
CA GLU A 19 -12.74 -14.74 -16.65
C GLU A 19 -11.47 -14.81 -15.80
N LYS A 20 -11.16 -13.78 -15.01
CA LYS A 20 -9.99 -13.78 -14.12
C LYS A 20 -10.15 -14.79 -13.00
N VAL A 21 -11.30 -14.78 -12.33
CA VAL A 21 -11.61 -15.69 -11.22
C VAL A 21 -11.76 -17.13 -11.74
N ARG A 22 -12.40 -17.33 -12.90
CA ARG A 22 -12.48 -18.66 -13.53
C ARG A 22 -11.11 -19.29 -13.81
N ARG A 23 -10.12 -18.47 -14.22
CA ARG A 23 -8.75 -18.95 -14.48
C ARG A 23 -7.93 -19.13 -13.20
N LYS A 24 -8.22 -18.35 -12.16
CA LYS A 24 -7.51 -18.36 -10.87
C LYS A 24 -8.54 -18.25 -9.72
N PRO A 25 -9.19 -19.35 -9.34
CA PRO A 25 -10.27 -19.33 -8.34
C PRO A 25 -9.76 -19.00 -6.94
N TYR A 26 -8.51 -19.37 -6.63
CA TYR A 26 -7.79 -18.97 -5.41
C TYR A 26 -7.17 -17.59 -5.63
N SER A 27 -7.88 -16.54 -5.22
CA SER A 27 -7.43 -15.17 -5.45
C SER A 27 -7.94 -14.20 -4.38
N VAL A 28 -7.32 -13.03 -4.34
CA VAL A 28 -7.82 -11.88 -3.60
C VAL A 28 -8.41 -10.90 -4.61
N LEU A 29 -9.68 -10.57 -4.46
CA LEU A 29 -10.40 -9.58 -5.27
C LEU A 29 -10.51 -8.26 -4.50
N LEU A 30 -9.85 -7.23 -5.00
CA LEU A 30 -9.96 -5.87 -4.46
C LEU A 30 -11.03 -5.08 -5.22
N LEU A 31 -12.05 -4.61 -4.49
CA LEU A 31 -13.06 -3.68 -4.95
C LEU A 31 -12.76 -2.30 -4.34
N ASP A 32 -12.01 -1.48 -5.09
CA ASP A 32 -11.57 -0.18 -4.59
C ASP A 32 -12.66 0.89 -4.73
N GLU A 33 -12.81 1.73 -3.70
CA GLU A 33 -13.80 2.84 -3.64
C GLU A 33 -15.23 2.40 -4.02
N ILE A 34 -15.70 1.33 -3.38
CA ILE A 34 -16.96 0.65 -3.76
C ILE A 34 -18.17 1.59 -3.69
N GLU A 35 -18.14 2.64 -2.87
CA GLU A 35 -19.21 3.64 -2.77
C GLU A 35 -19.46 4.40 -4.07
N LYS A 36 -18.47 4.48 -4.96
CA LYS A 36 -18.56 5.19 -6.25
C LYS A 36 -19.21 4.33 -7.34
N ALA A 37 -19.43 3.04 -7.09
CA ALA A 37 -20.03 2.14 -8.06
C ALA A 37 -21.52 2.47 -8.27
N HIS A 38 -22.00 2.23 -9.49
CA HIS A 38 -23.42 2.35 -9.79
C HIS A 38 -24.24 1.29 -9.03
N PRO A 39 -25.47 1.57 -8.56
CA PRO A 39 -26.28 0.62 -7.80
C PRO A 39 -26.46 -0.77 -8.45
N ASP A 40 -26.49 -0.85 -9.78
CA ASP A 40 -26.59 -2.13 -10.50
C ASP A 40 -25.38 -3.04 -10.28
N VAL A 41 -24.21 -2.47 -9.97
CA VAL A 41 -23.02 -3.24 -9.61
C VAL A 41 -23.23 -3.96 -8.28
N TYR A 42 -23.92 -3.34 -7.32
CA TYR A 42 -24.21 -3.97 -6.03
C TYR A 42 -25.11 -5.21 -6.20
N ASN A 43 -26.09 -5.16 -7.10
CA ASN A 43 -26.96 -6.31 -7.39
C ASN A 43 -26.16 -7.50 -7.93
N ILE A 44 -25.17 -7.24 -8.79
CA ILE A 44 -24.27 -8.26 -9.32
C ILE A 44 -23.39 -8.84 -8.19
N LEU A 45 -22.89 -7.98 -7.30
CA LEU A 45 -22.05 -8.40 -6.18
C LEU A 45 -22.82 -9.17 -5.11
N LEU A 46 -24.10 -8.86 -4.87
CA LEU A 46 -24.96 -9.63 -3.96
C LEU A 46 -25.02 -11.10 -4.36
N GLN A 47 -25.11 -11.42 -5.65
CA GLN A 47 -25.07 -12.82 -6.11
C GLN A 47 -23.76 -13.51 -5.70
N VAL A 48 -22.64 -12.79 -5.78
CA VAL A 48 -21.32 -13.31 -5.38
C VAL A 48 -21.27 -13.54 -3.87
N PHE A 49 -21.77 -12.60 -3.07
CA PHE A 49 -21.69 -12.69 -1.61
C PHE A 49 -22.68 -13.72 -1.03
N ASP A 50 -23.84 -13.91 -1.67
CA ASP A 50 -24.85 -14.86 -1.23
C ASP A 50 -24.50 -16.30 -1.65
N ASP A 51 -24.29 -16.52 -2.95
CA ASP A 51 -24.17 -17.86 -3.53
C ASP A 51 -22.73 -18.31 -3.76
N GLY A 52 -21.75 -17.42 -3.53
CA GLY A 52 -20.36 -17.66 -3.90
C GLY A 52 -20.19 -17.84 -5.41
N ARG A 53 -21.12 -17.35 -6.23
CA ARG A 53 -21.16 -17.62 -7.68
C ARG A 53 -21.59 -16.39 -8.46
N LEU A 54 -21.10 -16.29 -9.69
CA LEU A 54 -21.53 -15.26 -10.62
C LEU A 54 -21.77 -15.84 -12.01
N THR A 55 -22.94 -15.53 -12.58
CA THR A 55 -23.25 -15.91 -13.96
C THR A 55 -22.79 -14.81 -14.90
N ASP A 56 -21.96 -15.17 -15.87
CA ASP A 56 -21.48 -14.23 -16.89
C ASP A 56 -22.53 -13.97 -17.99
N GLY A 57 -22.26 -13.00 -18.86
CA GLY A 57 -23.17 -12.65 -19.97
C GLY A 57 -23.38 -13.77 -21.01
N LYS A 58 -22.58 -14.85 -20.96
CA LYS A 58 -22.73 -16.06 -21.79
C LYS A 58 -23.46 -17.19 -21.06
N GLY A 59 -23.95 -16.95 -19.83
CA GLY A 59 -24.61 -17.96 -19.01
C GLY A 59 -23.65 -18.92 -18.29
N ARG A 60 -22.34 -18.65 -18.28
CA ARG A 60 -21.35 -19.47 -17.58
C ARG A 60 -21.31 -19.07 -16.11
N VAL A 61 -21.42 -20.07 -15.22
CA VAL A 61 -21.32 -19.87 -13.78
C VAL A 61 -19.86 -19.93 -13.35
N VAL A 62 -19.39 -18.88 -12.67
CA VAL A 62 -18.04 -18.78 -12.10
C VAL A 62 -18.13 -18.88 -10.58
N ASP A 63 -17.26 -19.68 -10.00
CA ASP A 63 -17.19 -19.95 -8.57
C ASP A 63 -16.20 -18.99 -7.86
N PHE A 64 -16.68 -18.35 -6.80
CA PHE A 64 -15.97 -17.39 -5.94
C PHE A 64 -15.76 -17.93 -4.52
N THR A 65 -16.16 -19.17 -4.21
CA THR A 65 -16.04 -19.76 -2.86
C THR A 65 -14.60 -19.81 -2.32
N ASN A 66 -13.61 -19.74 -3.21
CA ASN A 66 -12.18 -19.72 -2.86
C ASN A 66 -11.52 -18.34 -3.06
N THR A 67 -12.33 -17.29 -3.21
CA THR A 67 -11.86 -15.91 -3.41
C THR A 67 -12.11 -15.08 -2.17
N ILE A 68 -11.06 -14.44 -1.64
CA ILE A 68 -11.19 -13.43 -0.58
C ILE A 68 -11.55 -12.11 -1.25
N ILE A 69 -12.66 -11.51 -0.87
CA ILE A 69 -13.11 -10.23 -1.43
C ILE A 69 -12.85 -9.13 -0.40
N ILE A 70 -12.06 -8.12 -0.79
CA ILE A 70 -11.76 -6.95 0.02
C ILE A 70 -12.38 -5.76 -0.70
N ALA A 71 -13.30 -5.06 -0.03
CA ALA A 71 -13.83 -3.80 -0.51
C ALA A 71 -13.28 -2.64 0.32
N THR A 72 -12.83 -1.58 -0.35
CA THR A 72 -12.40 -0.34 0.33
C THR A 72 -13.48 0.72 0.14
N SER A 73 -13.61 1.59 1.13
CA SER A 73 -14.48 2.76 1.02
C SER A 73 -13.89 3.94 1.75
N ASN A 74 -14.11 5.15 1.22
CA ASN A 74 -13.76 6.39 1.91
C ASN A 74 -14.93 6.97 2.72
N LEU A 75 -16.09 6.31 2.76
CA LEU A 75 -17.23 6.76 3.57
C LEU A 75 -16.86 6.80 5.06
N GLY A 76 -17.25 7.88 5.75
CA GLY A 76 -16.94 8.08 7.16
C GLY A 76 -15.50 8.50 7.46
N SER A 77 -14.68 8.83 6.45
CA SER A 77 -13.30 9.31 6.65
C SER A 77 -13.22 10.57 7.53
N ASP A 78 -14.20 11.47 7.44
CA ASP A 78 -14.27 12.68 8.24
C ASP A 78 -14.48 12.37 9.74
N ILE A 79 -15.27 11.34 10.05
CA ILE A 79 -15.50 10.86 11.42
C ILE A 79 -14.19 10.34 12.01
N ILE A 80 -13.50 9.48 11.26
CA ILE A 80 -12.22 8.88 11.67
C ILE A 80 -11.16 9.97 11.91
N GLN A 81 -11.09 10.98 11.04
CA GLN A 81 -10.15 12.09 11.19
C GLN A 81 -10.46 13.01 12.38
N ARG A 82 -11.75 13.27 12.68
CA ARG A 82 -12.14 14.05 13.87
C ARG A 82 -11.72 13.34 15.16
N ARG A 83 -11.83 12.02 15.19
CA ARG A 83 -11.49 11.18 16.36
C ARG A 83 -9.98 11.12 16.63
N LEU A 84 -9.15 11.06 15.60
CA LEU A 84 -7.70 11.19 15.75
C LEU A 84 -7.29 12.44 16.56
N LYS A 85 -8.02 13.56 16.38
CA LYS A 85 -7.74 14.82 17.07
C LYS A 85 -8.19 14.83 18.53
N ALA A 86 -9.08 13.91 18.95
CA ALA A 86 -9.76 13.96 20.23
C ALA A 86 -9.02 13.27 21.40
N ARG A 87 -7.96 12.48 21.14
CA ARG A 87 -7.12 11.77 22.15
C ARG A 87 -7.92 11.17 23.32
N GLY A 88 -8.52 9.98 23.12
CA GLY A 88 -9.12 9.15 24.16
C GLY A 88 -8.58 7.72 24.15
N ALA A 89 -8.91 6.93 25.18
CA ALA A 89 -8.48 5.54 25.33
C ALA A 89 -8.93 4.67 24.13
N ALA A 90 -8.01 3.83 23.63
CA ALA A 90 -8.06 3.23 22.30
C ALA A 90 -9.30 2.37 22.01
N ASP A 91 -9.81 1.63 22.99
CA ASP A 91 -10.83 0.60 22.72
C ASP A 91 -12.27 1.14 22.75
N GLU A 92 -12.63 1.95 23.75
CA GLU A 92 -13.95 2.61 23.80
C GLU A 92 -14.12 3.62 22.65
N GLU A 93 -13.02 4.22 22.20
CA GLU A 93 -13.02 5.14 21.07
C GLU A 93 -13.21 4.43 19.74
N TYR A 94 -12.69 3.21 19.58
CA TYR A 94 -12.88 2.41 18.37
C TYR A 94 -14.35 2.02 18.16
N GLU A 95 -15.00 1.42 19.15
CA GLU A 95 -16.39 0.98 19.03
C GLU A 95 -17.35 2.14 18.75
N LYS A 96 -17.11 3.29 19.39
CA LYS A 96 -17.90 4.49 19.12
C LYS A 96 -17.65 5.04 17.71
N THR A 97 -16.42 5.02 17.24
CA THR A 97 -16.08 5.42 15.86
C THR A 97 -16.71 4.47 14.84
N LYS A 98 -16.64 3.16 15.10
CA LYS A 98 -17.24 2.12 14.27
C LYS A 98 -18.76 2.30 14.18
N ALA A 99 -19.43 2.58 15.29
CA ALA A 99 -20.87 2.85 15.29
C ALA A 99 -21.24 4.05 14.40
N GLU A 100 -20.53 5.17 14.52
CA GLU A 100 -20.76 6.36 13.69
C GLU A 100 -20.48 6.10 12.20
N VAL A 101 -19.41 5.38 11.87
CA VAL A 101 -19.11 4.98 10.48
C VAL A 101 -20.20 4.04 9.93
N MET A 102 -20.70 3.11 10.75
CA MET A 102 -21.80 2.22 10.37
C MET A 102 -23.09 2.98 10.04
N ASP A 103 -23.37 4.10 10.71
CA ASP A 103 -24.54 4.93 10.40
C ASP A 103 -24.39 5.61 9.03
N VAL A 104 -23.18 6.08 8.68
CA VAL A 104 -22.89 6.60 7.33
C VAL A 104 -23.04 5.51 6.27
N LEU A 105 -22.51 4.31 6.54
CA LEU A 105 -22.62 3.17 5.62
C LEU A 105 -24.08 2.77 5.38
N ARG A 106 -24.92 2.73 6.43
CA ARG A 106 -26.37 2.44 6.29
C ARG A 106 -27.13 3.51 5.52
N GLY A 107 -26.64 4.75 5.51
CA GLY A 107 -27.20 5.83 4.70
C GLY A 107 -26.91 5.68 3.20
N HIS A 108 -25.81 5.01 2.84
CA HIS A 108 -25.37 4.85 1.45
C HIS A 108 -25.68 3.46 0.85
N PHE A 109 -25.38 2.40 1.61
CA PHE A 109 -25.60 1.03 1.20
C PHE A 109 -26.89 0.48 1.79
N ARG A 110 -27.57 -0.36 1.01
CA ARG A 110 -28.78 -1.03 1.47
C ARG A 110 -28.45 -2.07 2.55
N PRO A 111 -29.33 -2.31 3.54
CA PRO A 111 -29.09 -3.30 4.57
C PRO A 111 -28.78 -4.69 4.02
N GLU A 112 -29.42 -5.11 2.92
CA GLU A 112 -29.11 -6.42 2.30
C GLU A 112 -27.65 -6.55 1.87
N PHE A 113 -27.01 -5.47 1.44
CA PHE A 113 -25.61 -5.50 1.03
C PHE A 113 -24.67 -5.58 2.23
N LEU A 114 -24.93 -4.77 3.26
CA LEU A 114 -24.10 -4.75 4.47
C LEU A 114 -24.20 -6.07 5.25
N ASN A 115 -25.37 -6.70 5.27
CA ASN A 115 -25.59 -7.98 5.95
C ASN A 115 -24.86 -9.17 5.30
N ARG A 116 -24.23 -8.96 4.13
CA ARG A 116 -23.42 -9.96 3.42
C ARG A 116 -21.92 -9.76 3.57
N ILE A 117 -21.52 -8.69 4.24
CA ILE A 117 -20.13 -8.44 4.56
C ILE A 117 -19.84 -9.16 5.88
N ASP A 118 -18.91 -10.11 5.85
CA ASP A 118 -18.54 -10.89 7.04
C ASP A 118 -17.98 -9.99 8.16
N GLU A 119 -17.11 -9.06 7.80
CA GLU A 119 -16.48 -8.15 8.75
C GLU A 119 -16.25 -6.76 8.12
N ILE A 120 -16.61 -5.72 8.88
CA ILE A 120 -16.33 -4.33 8.54
C ILE A 120 -15.20 -3.83 9.43
N ILE A 121 -14.05 -3.57 8.80
CA ILE A 121 -12.83 -3.10 9.45
C ILE A 121 -12.72 -1.58 9.27
N VAL A 122 -12.77 -0.85 10.37
CA VAL A 122 -12.51 0.60 10.38
C VAL A 122 -11.02 0.83 10.59
N PHE A 123 -10.38 1.54 9.67
CA PHE A 123 -8.97 1.90 9.80
C PHE A 123 -8.79 3.15 10.64
N HIS A 124 -7.78 3.15 11.50
CA HIS A 124 -7.38 4.37 12.21
C HIS A 124 -6.66 5.33 11.26
N ALA A 125 -6.83 6.63 11.49
CA ALA A 125 -6.03 7.62 10.79
C ALA A 125 -4.55 7.53 11.21
N LEU A 126 -3.65 7.77 10.26
CA LEU A 126 -2.21 7.69 10.49
C LEU A 126 -1.75 8.86 11.36
N GLY A 127 -1.10 8.55 12.49
CA GLY A 127 -0.42 9.52 13.33
C GLY A 127 1.00 9.82 12.82
N LYS A 128 1.72 10.65 13.57
CA LYS A 128 3.09 11.05 13.20
C LYS A 128 4.06 9.86 13.22
N GLU A 129 3.95 9.00 14.22
CA GLU A 129 4.81 7.82 14.36
C GLU A 129 4.55 6.80 13.24
N GLU A 130 3.28 6.56 12.88
CA GLU A 130 2.95 5.68 11.76
C GLU A 130 3.46 6.25 10.43
N ILE A 131 3.35 7.56 10.21
CA ILE A 131 3.91 8.21 9.02
C ILE A 131 5.44 8.04 8.98
N ARG A 132 6.14 8.24 10.10
CA ARG A 132 7.59 8.01 10.19
C ARG A 132 7.97 6.57 9.82
N HIS A 133 7.22 5.57 10.28
CA HIS A 133 7.44 4.18 9.89
C HIS A 133 7.21 3.97 8.38
N ILE A 134 6.16 4.58 7.82
CA ILE A 134 5.87 4.50 6.39
C ILE A 134 6.98 5.15 5.56
N VAL A 135 7.56 6.27 6.01
CA VAL A 135 8.74 6.88 5.38
C VAL A 135 9.86 5.86 5.27
N GLY A 136 10.21 5.17 6.37
CA GLY A 136 11.22 4.11 6.36
C GLY A 136 10.94 3.02 5.31
N LEU A 137 9.71 2.51 5.26
CA LEU A 137 9.30 1.50 4.27
C LEU A 137 9.41 1.99 2.82
N GLN A 138 9.12 3.27 2.56
CA GLN A 138 9.28 3.85 1.22
C GLN A 138 10.76 4.05 0.87
N LEU A 139 11.58 4.52 1.81
CA LEU A 139 13.02 4.67 1.61
C LEU A 139 13.68 3.32 1.33
N ASP A 140 13.31 2.27 2.05
CA ASP A 140 13.76 0.90 1.77
C ASP A 140 13.42 0.42 0.37
N ARG A 141 12.25 0.84 -0.14
CA ARG A 141 11.86 0.54 -1.53
C ARG A 141 12.78 1.26 -2.52
N VAL A 142 13.12 2.52 -2.26
CA VAL A 142 14.08 3.28 -3.08
C VAL A 142 15.46 2.63 -3.03
N ALA A 143 15.94 2.23 -1.85
CA ALA A 143 17.22 1.53 -1.71
C ALA A 143 17.24 0.20 -2.46
N ARG A 144 16.17 -0.62 -2.38
CA ARG A 144 16.07 -1.86 -3.18
C ARG A 144 16.09 -1.58 -4.68
N SER A 145 15.42 -0.52 -5.13
CA SER A 145 15.44 -0.11 -6.54
C SER A 145 16.84 0.32 -6.97
N ALA A 146 17.55 1.12 -6.17
CA ALA A 146 18.93 1.53 -6.43
C ALA A 146 19.89 0.34 -6.44
N ALA A 147 19.72 -0.62 -5.52
CA ALA A 147 20.52 -1.83 -5.44
C ALA A 147 20.39 -2.69 -6.71
N SER A 148 19.19 -2.74 -7.33
CA SER A 148 19.00 -3.42 -8.62
C SER A 148 19.82 -2.79 -9.77
N GLN A 149 20.23 -1.53 -9.62
CA GLN A 149 21.12 -0.80 -10.53
C GLN A 149 22.59 -0.83 -10.06
N GLY A 150 22.88 -1.57 -8.98
CA GLY A 150 24.21 -1.73 -8.40
C GLY A 150 24.68 -0.55 -7.56
N VAL A 151 23.78 0.27 -7.03
CA VAL A 151 24.09 1.35 -6.08
C VAL A 151 23.59 0.96 -4.70
N THR A 152 24.44 1.01 -3.68
CA THR A 152 24.02 0.84 -2.28
C THR A 152 23.63 2.20 -1.73
N LEU A 153 22.38 2.35 -1.29
CA LEU A 153 21.85 3.62 -0.79
C LEU A 153 21.47 3.50 0.68
N THR A 154 22.02 4.39 1.51
CA THR A 154 21.65 4.56 2.93
C THR A 154 21.01 5.92 3.14
N PHE A 155 20.23 6.07 4.21
CA PHE A 155 19.51 7.31 4.52
C PHE A 155 19.84 7.79 5.92
N ASP A 156 20.11 9.08 6.03
CA ASP A 156 20.34 9.73 7.32
C ASP A 156 19.01 10.09 8.00
N GLN A 157 19.06 10.26 9.32
CA GLN A 157 17.87 10.55 10.12
C GLN A 157 17.18 11.86 9.71
N THR A 158 17.94 12.86 9.27
CA THR A 158 17.40 14.16 8.83
C THR A 158 16.45 14.01 7.64
N LEU A 159 16.72 13.06 6.74
CA LEU A 159 15.87 12.81 5.60
C LEU A 159 14.54 12.14 6.00
N ILE A 160 14.60 11.22 6.96
CA ILE A 160 13.41 10.57 7.52
C ILE A 160 12.55 11.60 8.25
N ASP A 161 13.17 12.47 9.04
CA ASP A 161 12.49 13.51 9.81
C ASP A 161 11.80 14.51 8.88
N HIS A 162 12.52 15.01 7.86
CA HIS A 162 11.98 15.90 6.83
C HIS A 162 10.75 15.30 6.13
N PHE A 163 10.87 14.08 5.61
CA PHE A 163 9.74 13.42 4.94
C PHE A 163 8.60 13.06 5.88
N ALA A 164 8.87 12.79 7.15
CA ALA A 164 7.82 12.56 8.15
C ALA A 164 7.07 13.85 8.47
N GLU A 165 7.75 15.00 8.50
CA GLU A 165 7.14 16.31 8.76
C GLU A 165 6.34 16.81 7.55
N GLU A 166 6.97 16.92 6.38
CA GLU A 166 6.33 17.40 5.14
C GLU A 166 5.28 16.43 4.59
N GLY A 167 5.52 15.12 4.77
CA GLY A 167 4.62 14.06 4.34
C GLY A 167 3.40 13.87 5.25
N TYR A 168 3.41 14.43 6.47
CA TYR A 168 2.29 14.31 7.40
C TYR A 168 1.17 15.27 7.02
N LYS A 169 0.24 14.78 6.20
CA LYS A 169 -1.03 15.46 5.91
C LYS A 169 -2.20 14.55 6.32
N PRO A 170 -2.84 14.77 7.49
CA PRO A 170 -3.90 13.89 8.00
C PRO A 170 -5.04 13.62 7.01
N GLU A 171 -5.32 14.59 6.15
CA GLU A 171 -6.42 14.51 5.16
C GLU A 171 -6.08 13.66 3.94
N PHE A 172 -4.80 13.56 3.57
CA PHE A 172 -4.34 12.87 2.35
C PHE A 172 -3.62 11.55 2.63
N GLY A 173 -3.41 11.22 3.92
CA GLY A 173 -2.64 10.06 4.35
C GLY A 173 -1.23 10.02 3.75
N ALA A 174 -0.69 8.82 3.54
CA ALA A 174 0.65 8.64 3.00
C ALA A 174 0.77 8.81 1.46
N ARG A 175 -0.30 9.19 0.76
CA ARG A 175 -0.25 9.38 -0.72
C ARG A 175 0.69 10.52 -1.10
N GLU A 176 0.63 11.62 -0.36
CA GLU A 176 1.49 12.80 -0.57
C GLU A 176 2.95 12.47 -0.28
N LEU A 177 3.22 11.65 0.73
CA LEU A 177 4.56 11.17 1.06
C LEU A 177 5.22 10.42 -0.10
N LYS A 178 4.51 9.50 -0.75
CA LYS A 178 5.06 8.78 -1.90
C LYS A 178 5.42 9.73 -3.05
N ARG A 179 4.58 10.75 -3.28
CA ARG A 179 4.85 11.77 -4.30
C ARG A 179 6.08 12.59 -3.95
N LEU A 180 6.20 13.01 -2.69
CA LEU A 180 7.32 13.79 -2.17
C LEU A 180 8.65 13.03 -2.32
N ILE A 181 8.70 11.78 -1.88
CA ILE A 181 9.89 10.91 -2.03
C ILE A 181 10.27 10.77 -3.50
N ARG A 182 9.30 10.58 -4.39
CA ARG A 182 9.57 10.48 -5.83
C ARG A 182 10.13 11.78 -6.41
N SER A 183 9.55 12.93 -6.06
CA SER A 183 9.97 14.22 -6.61
C SER A 183 11.30 14.72 -6.04
N GLU A 184 11.57 14.47 -4.77
CA GLU A 184 12.75 15.02 -4.10
C GLU A 184 13.92 14.03 -4.05
N LEU A 185 13.66 12.77 -3.68
CA LEU A 185 14.72 11.77 -3.52
C LEU A 185 14.99 11.02 -4.83
N GLU A 186 13.99 10.34 -5.42
CA GLU A 186 14.23 9.51 -6.61
C GLU A 186 14.69 10.36 -7.81
N THR A 187 14.11 11.54 -7.99
CA THR A 187 14.49 12.47 -9.07
C THR A 187 15.90 13.01 -8.87
N ALA A 188 16.28 13.35 -7.64
CA ALA A 188 17.65 13.81 -7.36
C ALA A 188 18.67 12.68 -7.54
N LEU A 189 18.36 11.45 -7.09
CA LEU A 189 19.19 10.27 -7.33
C LEU A 189 19.38 10.02 -8.82
N ALA A 190 18.31 10.09 -9.61
CA ALA A 190 18.40 9.91 -11.06
C ALA A 190 19.31 10.96 -11.72
N ARG A 191 19.27 12.21 -11.26
CA ARG A 191 20.17 13.27 -11.75
C ARG A 191 21.63 12.99 -11.40
N GLU A 192 21.92 12.58 -10.16
CA GLU A 192 23.29 12.21 -9.75
C GLU A 192 23.82 11.01 -10.55
N MET A 193 22.96 10.02 -10.81
CA MET A 193 23.35 8.85 -11.62
C MET A 193 23.64 9.22 -13.08
N LEU A 194 22.80 10.06 -13.70
CA LEU A 194 23.00 10.52 -15.07
C LEU A 194 24.19 11.49 -15.20
N GLY A 195 24.44 12.29 -14.17
CA GLY A 195 25.57 13.24 -14.11
C GLY A 195 26.91 12.59 -13.80
N GLY A 196 26.95 11.29 -13.48
CA GLY A 196 28.16 10.58 -13.05
C GLY A 196 28.57 10.86 -11.59
N GLY A 197 27.70 11.52 -10.83
CA GLY A 197 27.86 11.80 -9.41
C GLY A 197 27.70 10.54 -8.54
N ILE A 198 26.92 9.56 -8.98
CA ILE A 198 26.79 8.22 -8.35
C ILE A 198 26.77 7.16 -9.45
N GLY A 199 27.56 6.10 -9.29
CA GLY A 199 27.69 5.03 -10.27
C GLY A 199 27.52 3.63 -9.68
N LYS A 200 27.54 2.65 -10.58
CA LYS A 200 27.51 1.23 -10.20
C LYS A 200 28.72 0.88 -9.32
N GLY A 201 28.47 0.24 -8.19
CA GLY A 201 29.47 -0.11 -7.18
C GLY A 201 29.59 0.92 -6.05
N ASP A 202 28.98 2.10 -6.19
CA ASP A 202 29.06 3.13 -5.16
C ASP A 202 28.14 2.82 -3.98
N HIS A 203 28.59 3.25 -2.80
CA HIS A 203 27.77 3.39 -1.61
C HIS A 203 27.49 4.88 -1.41
N ALA A 204 26.23 5.28 -1.32
CA ALA A 204 25.83 6.66 -1.14
C ALA A 204 24.94 6.80 0.10
N SER A 205 25.14 7.86 0.88
CA SER A 205 24.20 8.30 1.91
C SER A 205 23.41 9.48 1.38
N ALA A 206 22.09 9.41 1.47
CA ALA A 206 21.21 10.54 1.21
C ALA A 206 20.82 11.20 2.53
N ARG A 207 20.92 12.53 2.58
CA ARG A 207 20.49 13.36 3.71
C ARG A 207 19.72 14.58 3.23
N TRP A 208 18.87 15.11 4.10
CA TRP A 208 18.26 16.42 3.89
C TRP A 208 19.25 17.52 4.31
N ASP A 209 19.38 18.56 3.48
CA ASP A 209 20.16 19.77 3.77
C ASP A 209 19.22 20.98 3.88
N ASP A 210 18.99 21.45 5.11
CA ASP A 210 18.10 22.59 5.41
C ASP A 210 18.54 23.91 4.74
N LYS A 211 19.84 24.09 4.45
CA LYS A 211 20.32 25.33 3.84
C LYS A 211 20.08 25.34 2.33
N ALA A 212 20.18 24.17 1.71
CA ALA A 212 20.00 24.01 0.27
C ALA A 212 18.55 23.63 -0.11
N GLU A 213 17.70 23.37 0.90
CA GLU A 213 16.31 22.91 0.76
C GLU A 213 16.17 21.76 -0.23
N ARG A 214 17.08 20.78 -0.15
CA ARG A 214 17.10 19.64 -1.07
C ARG A 214 17.77 18.42 -0.46
N VAL A 215 17.48 17.27 -1.06
CA VAL A 215 18.22 16.04 -0.82
C VAL A 215 19.62 16.14 -1.44
N VAL A 216 20.63 15.82 -0.64
CA VAL A 216 22.02 15.75 -1.07
C VAL A 216 22.56 14.33 -0.87
N PHE A 217 23.45 13.90 -1.75
CA PHE A 217 24.07 12.58 -1.70
C PHE A 217 25.56 12.71 -1.45
N GLU A 218 26.06 11.85 -0.55
CA GLU A 218 27.48 11.75 -0.23
C GLU A 218 27.94 10.32 -0.49
N ARG A 219 29.00 10.15 -1.28
CA ARG A 219 29.61 8.83 -1.44
C ARG A 219 30.29 8.43 -0.13
N LYS A 220 29.97 7.24 0.34
CA LYS A 220 30.65 6.58 1.46
C LYS A 220 31.59 5.55 0.89
N GLU A 221 32.78 5.43 1.48
CA GLU A 221 33.57 4.22 1.29
C GLU A 221 32.78 3.03 1.85
N PRO A 222 32.80 1.86 1.18
CA PRO A 222 32.15 0.67 1.73
C PRO A 222 32.66 0.44 3.14
N LEU A 223 31.73 0.31 4.10
CA LEU A 223 32.07 -0.12 5.46
C LEU A 223 32.87 -1.42 5.34
N GLN A 224 34.16 -1.37 5.65
CA GLN A 224 34.98 -2.57 5.78
C GLN A 224 34.29 -3.46 6.78
N THR A 225 33.81 -4.62 6.34
CA THR A 225 33.34 -5.66 7.26
C THR A 225 34.49 -5.93 8.24
N PRO A 226 34.27 -5.90 9.56
CA PRO A 226 35.31 -6.29 10.50
C PRO A 226 35.75 -7.70 10.09
N ALA A 227 37.04 -7.85 9.80
CA ALA A 227 37.62 -9.15 9.47
C ALA A 227 37.16 -10.16 10.52
N GLU A 228 36.58 -11.28 10.07
CA GLU A 228 36.33 -12.42 10.95
C GLU A 228 37.63 -12.70 11.71
N PRO A 229 37.60 -12.81 13.06
CA PRO A 229 38.79 -13.18 13.80
C PRO A 229 39.27 -14.53 13.28
N GLU A 230 40.49 -14.57 12.76
CA GLU A 230 41.18 -15.81 12.39
C GLU A 230 41.04 -16.80 13.55
N GLN A 231 40.36 -17.92 13.29
CA GLN A 231 40.36 -19.04 14.22
C GLN A 231 41.79 -19.55 14.34
N PRO A 232 42.35 -19.69 15.55
CA PRO A 232 43.68 -20.25 15.72
C PRO A 232 43.66 -21.71 15.25
N ASP A 233 44.58 -21.99 14.33
CA ASP A 233 44.83 -23.28 13.71
C ASP A 233 45.04 -24.37 14.78
N ALA A 234 44.06 -25.27 14.91
CA ALA A 234 44.14 -26.42 15.80
C ALA A 234 45.02 -27.51 15.17
N ALA A 235 46.32 -27.23 15.06
CA ALA A 235 47.31 -28.18 14.62
C ALA A 235 48.47 -28.25 15.63
N LYS A 236 48.30 -29.08 16.67
CA LYS A 236 49.31 -29.97 17.28
C LYS A 236 48.84 -30.48 18.64
N ALA A 237 48.23 -31.65 18.64
CA ALA A 237 48.25 -32.56 19.77
C ALA A 237 48.51 -33.97 19.23
N THR A 238 49.80 -34.31 19.15
CA THR A 238 50.29 -35.68 19.00
C THR A 238 51.49 -35.77 19.92
N GLU A 239 51.23 -36.21 21.16
CA GLU A 239 52.01 -37.16 21.96
C GLU A 239 51.24 -37.48 23.24
#